data_AF-A0A518G7Y2-F1
#
_entry.id   AF-A0A518G7Y2-F1
#
_cell.length_a   1.000
_cell.length_b   1.000
_cell.length_c   1.000
_cell.angle_alpha   90.00
_cell.angle_beta   90.00
_cell.angle_gamma   90.00
#
_symmetry.space_group_name_H-M   'P 1'
#
loop_
_entity.id
_entity.type
_entity.pdbx_description
1 polymer ?
#
loop_
_entity_poly.entity_id
_entity_poly.type
_entity_poly.pdbx_seq_one_letter_code
_entity_poly.pdbx_strand_id
1 'polypeptide(L)'
;MMWVDVVSRVVHVGTAIALVGGSVFTLFVLLPAAKLLSPEAHETLASGIGARWKRFVHLGVLLFLASGFYNYFQAIPLHKGDGLYHALVGTKILLALFVFFVSAALVGRSAGLQAIRDQREKWLKILVLVAAIIVCISGFVKVRGTTSLDAAEVTVTEPEVAP
;
A
#
# COMPACT_ATOMS: atom_id res chain seq x y z
N MET A 1 7.78 -22.36 -9.78
CA MET A 1 7.56 -20.89 -9.75
C MET A 1 7.77 -20.25 -8.38
N MET A 2 8.07 -21.00 -7.30
CA MET A 2 8.29 -20.47 -5.94
C MET A 2 9.15 -19.19 -5.86
N TRP A 3 10.25 -19.14 -6.61
CA TRP A 3 11.11 -17.95 -6.65
C TRP A 3 10.40 -16.70 -7.18
N VAL A 4 9.53 -16.86 -8.18
CA VAL A 4 8.72 -15.75 -8.73
C VAL A 4 7.72 -15.26 -7.70
N ASP A 5 7.05 -16.18 -6.98
CA ASP A 5 6.11 -15.82 -5.90
C ASP A 5 6.82 -15.04 -4.78
N VAL A 6 7.99 -15.52 -4.35
CA VAL A 6 8.80 -14.88 -3.31
C VAL A 6 9.26 -13.49 -3.78
N VAL A 7 9.86 -13.40 -4.97
CA VAL A 7 10.35 -12.12 -5.51
C VAL A 7 9.21 -11.13 -5.68
N SER A 8 8.09 -11.55 -6.25
CA SER A 8 6.92 -10.69 -6.44
C SER A 8 6.41 -10.15 -5.10
N ARG A 9 6.33 -10.99 -4.07
CA ARG A 9 5.89 -10.58 -2.74
C ARG A 9 6.89 -9.63 -2.06
N VAL A 10 8.19 -9.91 -2.17
CA VAL A 10 9.25 -9.02 -1.64
C VAL A 10 9.21 -7.67 -2.35
N VAL A 11 9.07 -7.64 -3.68
CA VAL A 11 8.95 -6.41 -4.45
C VAL A 11 7.70 -5.63 -4.02
N HIS A 12 6.56 -6.29 -3.87
CA HIS A 12 5.32 -5.64 -3.46
C HIS A 12 5.45 -4.97 -2.09
N VAL A 13 5.89 -5.72 -1.09
CA VAL A 13 6.03 -5.24 0.29
C VAL A 13 7.15 -4.20 0.40
N GLY A 14 8.30 -4.44 -0.22
CA GLY A 14 9.43 -3.51 -0.24
C GLY A 14 9.07 -2.18 -0.88
N THR A 15 8.29 -2.20 -1.96
CA THR A 15 7.78 -0.98 -2.61
C THR A 15 6.83 -0.22 -1.69
N ALA A 16 5.93 -0.93 -0.99
CA ALA A 16 5.05 -0.35 0.01
C ALA A 16 5.86 0.36 1.12
N ILE A 17 6.87 -0.33 1.66
CA ILE A 17 7.75 0.20 2.70
C ILE A 17 8.46 1.46 2.24
N ALA A 18 9.05 1.46 1.04
CA ALA A 18 9.78 2.60 0.53
C ALA A 18 8.88 3.83 0.32
N LEU A 19 7.72 3.64 -0.31
CA LEU A 19 6.80 4.75 -0.62
C LEU A 19 6.10 5.30 0.62
N VAL A 20 5.55 4.41 1.46
CA VAL A 20 4.86 4.81 2.70
C VAL A 20 5.87 5.34 3.71
N GLY A 21 7.01 4.66 3.89
CA GLY A 21 8.08 5.10 4.78
C GLY A 21 8.66 6.46 4.39
N GLY A 22 8.91 6.70 3.09
CA GLY A 22 9.32 8.02 2.61
C GLY A 22 8.26 9.11 2.84
N SER A 23 6.98 8.76 2.74
CA SER A 23 5.86 9.68 3.03
C SER A 23 5.75 10.01 4.52
N VAL A 24 5.91 9.01 5.39
CA VAL A 24 5.96 9.16 6.85
C VAL A 24 7.16 10.02 7.26
N PHE A 25 8.36 9.72 6.75
CA PHE A 25 9.55 10.53 6.97
C PHE A 25 9.35 11.98 6.50
N THR A 26 8.78 12.17 5.31
CA THR A 26 8.51 13.50 4.78
C THR A 26 7.59 14.28 5.72
N LEU A 27 6.54 13.64 6.21
CA LEU A 27 5.53 14.27 7.05
C LEU A 27 6.05 14.65 8.44
N PHE A 28 6.70 13.71 9.12
CA PHE A 28 7.02 13.86 10.54
C PHE A 28 8.44 14.36 10.81
N VAL A 29 9.34 14.25 9.83
CA VAL A 29 10.75 14.62 10.02
C VAL A 29 11.14 15.75 9.08
N LEU A 30 10.98 15.55 7.77
CA LEU A 30 11.46 16.52 6.78
C LEU A 30 10.68 17.84 6.82
N LEU A 31 9.34 17.80 6.79
CA LEU A 31 8.53 19.01 6.75
C LEU A 31 8.72 19.88 8.01
N PRO A 32 8.74 19.34 9.25
CA PRO A 32 9.05 20.14 10.43
C PRO A 32 10.45 20.73 10.40
N ALA A 33 11.47 19.95 10.02
CA ALA A 33 12.85 20.43 9.96
C ALA A 33 13.04 21.52 8.89
N ALA A 34 12.36 21.40 7.74
CA ALA A 34 12.44 22.36 6.65
C ALA A 34 11.90 23.75 7.04
N LYS A 35 11.00 23.86 8.03
CA LYS A 35 10.47 25.15 8.52
C LYS A 35 11.54 26.05 9.15
N LEU A 36 12.69 25.51 9.52
CA LEU A 36 13.81 26.24 10.12
C LEU A 36 14.74 26.86 9.06
N LEU A 37 14.54 26.56 7.78
CA LEU A 37 15.40 27.03 6.70
C LEU A 37 15.00 28.44 6.24
N SER A 38 15.97 29.17 5.69
CA SER A 38 15.67 30.38 4.94
C SER A 38 14.80 30.05 3.71
N PRO A 39 14.02 31.00 3.17
CA PRO A 39 13.18 30.75 2.00
C PRO A 39 13.94 30.17 0.80
N GLU A 40 15.14 30.69 0.52
CA GLU A 40 16.00 30.22 -0.57
C GLU A 40 16.51 28.78 -0.36
N ALA A 41 16.96 28.46 0.86
CA ALA A 41 17.40 27.11 1.21
C ALA A 41 16.22 26.12 1.16
N HIS A 42 15.03 26.54 1.59
CA HIS A 42 13.82 25.74 1.53
C HIS A 42 13.44 25.41 0.08
N GLU A 43 13.47 26.39 -0.83
CA GLU A 43 13.16 26.17 -2.26
C GLU A 43 14.17 25.25 -2.94
N THR A 44 15.46 25.46 -2.66
CA THR A 44 16.56 24.62 -3.17
C THR A 44 16.39 23.17 -2.72
N LEU A 45 16.07 22.95 -1.44
CA LEU A 45 15.81 21.61 -0.90
C LEU A 45 14.57 20.97 -1.54
N ALA A 46 13.46 21.73 -1.63
CA ALA A 46 12.20 21.24 -2.16
C ALA A 46 12.30 20.81 -3.62
N SER A 47 12.98 21.60 -4.46
CA SER A 47 13.21 21.28 -5.87
C SER A 47 14.13 20.06 -6.03
N GLY A 48 15.22 20.00 -5.26
CA GLY A 48 16.19 18.91 -5.29
C GLY A 48 15.62 17.55 -4.85
N ILE A 49 14.78 17.54 -3.81
CA ILE A 49 14.08 16.36 -3.32
C ILE A 49 12.94 15.99 -4.27
N GLY A 50 12.10 16.95 -4.66
CA GLY A 50 10.91 16.71 -5.48
C GLY A 50 11.23 16.02 -6.80
N ALA A 51 12.29 16.44 -7.49
CA ALA A 51 12.73 15.84 -8.74
C ALA A 51 13.13 14.36 -8.60
N ARG A 52 13.78 14.00 -7.48
CA ARG A 52 14.19 12.62 -7.17
C ARG A 52 13.00 11.79 -6.71
N TRP A 53 12.24 12.31 -5.75
CA TRP A 53 11.08 11.63 -5.17
C TRP A 53 10.02 11.28 -6.22
N LYS A 54 9.79 12.17 -7.19
CA LYS A 54 8.87 11.90 -8.31
C LYS A 54 9.21 10.59 -9.03
N ARG A 55 10.49 10.28 -9.25
CA ARG A 55 10.91 9.03 -9.94
C ARG A 55 10.59 7.81 -9.09
N PHE A 56 10.87 7.87 -7.78
CA PHE A 56 10.50 6.81 -6.84
C PHE A 56 9.00 6.58 -6.79
N VAL A 57 8.19 7.64 -6.78
CA VAL A 57 6.73 7.52 -6.81
C VAL A 57 6.24 6.80 -8.07
N HIS A 58 6.66 7.23 -9.27
CA HIS A 58 6.14 6.63 -10.51
C HIS A 58 6.63 5.19 -10.69
N LEU A 59 7.91 4.93 -10.44
CA LEU A 59 8.46 3.57 -10.52
C LEU A 59 7.85 2.66 -9.45
N GLY A 60 7.68 3.17 -8.22
CA GLY A 60 7.08 2.43 -7.13
C GLY A 60 5.61 2.11 -7.39
N VAL A 61 4.82 3.05 -7.91
CA VAL A 61 3.41 2.76 -8.30
C VAL A 61 3.36 1.65 -9.35
N LEU A 62 4.23 1.70 -10.37
CA LEU A 62 4.31 0.66 -11.40
C LEU A 62 4.65 -0.71 -10.79
N LEU A 63 5.73 -0.79 -10.00
CA LEU A 63 6.18 -2.02 -9.35
C LEU A 63 5.12 -2.58 -8.39
N PHE A 64 4.46 -1.71 -7.62
CA PHE A 64 3.43 -2.09 -6.67
C PHE A 64 2.21 -2.66 -7.38
N LEU A 65 1.74 -2.03 -8.46
CA LEU A 65 0.61 -2.52 -9.24
C LEU A 65 0.93 -3.86 -9.90
N ALA A 66 2.05 -3.95 -10.62
CA ALA A 66 2.44 -5.19 -11.31
C ALA A 66 2.57 -6.37 -10.35
N SER A 67 3.32 -6.18 -9.26
CA SER A 67 3.46 -7.21 -8.22
C SER A 67 2.14 -7.47 -7.49
N GLY A 68 1.33 -6.44 -7.21
CA GLY A 68 0.05 -6.54 -6.52
C GLY A 68 -0.97 -7.37 -7.31
N PHE A 69 -1.08 -7.15 -8.62
CA PHE A 69 -1.93 -7.96 -9.49
C PHE A 69 -1.46 -9.41 -9.52
N TYR A 70 -0.16 -9.65 -9.68
CA TYR A 70 0.40 -11.01 -9.64
C TYR A 70 0.04 -11.73 -8.33
N ASN A 71 0.34 -11.11 -7.18
CA ASN A 71 0.05 -11.69 -5.86
C ASN A 71 -1.46 -11.91 -5.66
N TYR A 72 -2.30 -11.01 -6.17
CA TYR A 72 -3.75 -11.14 -6.09
C TYR A 72 -4.26 -12.35 -6.87
N PHE A 73 -3.86 -12.51 -8.14
CA PHE A 73 -4.29 -13.64 -8.97
C PHE A 73 -3.85 -14.98 -8.39
N GLN A 74 -2.62 -15.06 -7.85
CA GLN A 74 -2.13 -16.27 -7.18
C GLN A 74 -2.93 -16.63 -5.93
N ALA A 75 -3.53 -15.64 -5.25
CA ALA A 75 -4.31 -15.85 -4.03
C ALA A 75 -5.78 -16.21 -4.29
N ILE A 76 -6.35 -15.92 -5.47
CA ILE A 76 -7.77 -16.18 -5.78
C ILE A 76 -8.18 -17.65 -5.54
N PRO A 77 -7.42 -18.66 -6.00
CA PRO A 77 -7.82 -20.06 -5.83
C PRO A 77 -7.92 -20.49 -4.35
N LEU A 78 -7.13 -19.88 -3.48
CA LEU A 78 -7.05 -20.21 -2.04
C LEU A 78 -8.22 -19.62 -1.22
N HIS A 79 -8.95 -18.66 -1.77
CA HIS A 79 -10.01 -17.94 -1.07
C HIS A 79 -11.37 -18.05 -1.79
N LYS A 80 -11.58 -19.12 -2.57
CA LYS A 80 -12.86 -19.37 -3.21
C LYS A 80 -13.99 -19.48 -2.17
N GLY A 81 -15.06 -18.73 -2.39
CA GLY A 81 -16.21 -18.68 -1.46
C GLY A 81 -16.01 -17.77 -0.25
N ASP A 82 -14.84 -17.13 -0.11
CA ASP A 82 -14.51 -16.30 1.05
C ASP A 82 -14.92 -14.82 0.82
N GLY A 83 -16.20 -14.53 1.03
CA GLY A 83 -16.78 -13.20 0.76
C GLY A 83 -16.10 -12.06 1.54
N LEU A 84 -15.75 -12.30 2.80
CA LEU A 84 -15.08 -11.29 3.63
C LEU A 84 -13.65 -11.00 3.14
N TYR A 85 -12.91 -12.04 2.72
CA TYR A 85 -11.61 -11.85 2.08
C TYR A 85 -11.73 -10.95 0.86
N HIS A 86 -12.66 -11.26 -0.05
CA HIS A 86 -12.84 -10.49 -1.28
C HIS A 86 -13.29 -9.05 -1.01
N ALA A 87 -14.17 -8.82 -0.03
CA ALA A 87 -14.58 -7.48 0.36
C ALA A 87 -13.38 -6.66 0.86
N LEU A 88 -12.61 -7.19 1.82
CA LEU A 88 -11.45 -6.50 2.41
C LEU A 88 -10.33 -6.27 1.39
N VAL A 89 -10.06 -7.25 0.53
CA VAL A 89 -9.06 -7.15 -0.54
C VAL A 89 -9.52 -6.20 -1.65
N GLY A 90 -10.81 -6.16 -1.99
CA GLY A 90 -11.36 -5.16 -2.90
C GLY A 90 -11.20 -3.75 -2.35
N THR A 91 -11.60 -3.53 -1.08
CA THR A 91 -11.45 -2.24 -0.40
C THR A 91 -9.99 -1.79 -0.35
N LYS A 92 -9.04 -2.67 0.01
CA LYS A 92 -7.61 -2.29 0.07
C LYS A 92 -7.07 -1.85 -1.30
N ILE A 93 -7.54 -2.45 -2.39
CA ILE A 93 -7.15 -2.07 -3.75
C ILE A 93 -7.66 -0.67 -4.08
N LEU A 94 -8.93 -0.36 -3.77
CA LEU A 94 -9.49 0.99 -3.98
C LEU A 94 -8.74 2.06 -3.16
N LEU A 95 -8.45 1.76 -1.90
CA LEU A 95 -7.66 2.65 -1.05
C LEU A 95 -6.23 2.85 -1.60
N ALA A 96 -5.60 1.79 -2.11
CA ALA A 96 -4.27 1.87 -2.72
C ALA A 96 -4.27 2.74 -3.99
N LEU A 97 -5.29 2.61 -4.84
CA LEU A 97 -5.46 3.48 -6.02
C LEU A 97 -5.62 4.94 -5.62
N PHE A 98 -6.38 5.22 -4.56
CA PHE A 98 -6.48 6.57 -4.00
C PHE A 98 -5.12 7.09 -3.51
N VAL A 99 -4.34 6.28 -2.78
CA VAL A 99 -2.97 6.64 -2.36
C VAL A 99 -2.07 6.94 -3.55
N PHE A 100 -2.12 6.13 -4.62
CA PHE A 100 -1.31 6.37 -5.82
C PHE A 100 -1.70 7.66 -6.53
N PHE A 101 -3.00 7.92 -6.64
CA PHE A 101 -3.50 9.18 -7.19
C PHE A 101 -2.98 10.39 -6.39
N VAL A 102 -3.15 10.39 -5.06
CA VAL A 102 -2.69 11.50 -4.21
C VAL A 102 -1.17 11.65 -4.29
N SER A 103 -0.42 10.55 -4.25
CA SER A 103 1.03 10.57 -4.36
C SER A 103 1.49 11.17 -5.69
N ALA A 104 0.90 10.75 -6.81
CA ALA A 104 1.17 11.28 -8.14
C ALA A 104 0.78 12.77 -8.27
N ALA A 105 -0.34 13.18 -7.66
CA ALA A 105 -0.79 14.57 -7.64
C ALA A 105 0.17 15.48 -6.88
N LEU A 106 0.71 15.01 -5.74
CA LEU A 106 1.67 15.73 -4.91
C LEU A 106 3.02 15.97 -5.60
N VAL A 107 3.48 15.03 -6.44
CA VAL A 107 4.74 15.14 -7.19
C VAL A 107 4.56 15.60 -8.65
N GLY A 108 3.32 15.81 -9.07
CA GLY A 108 2.96 16.20 -10.42
C GLY A 108 3.12 17.71 -10.69
N ARG A 109 2.91 18.12 -11.95
CA ARG A 109 2.98 19.51 -12.40
C ARG A 109 1.67 20.05 -13.00
N SER A 110 0.62 19.24 -13.02
CA SER A 110 -0.66 19.61 -13.65
C SER A 110 -1.34 20.73 -12.86
N ALA A 111 -1.70 21.84 -13.53
CA ALA A 111 -2.34 22.99 -12.91
C ALA A 111 -3.65 22.62 -12.18
N GLY A 112 -4.43 21.68 -12.72
CA GLY A 112 -5.69 21.23 -12.10
C GLY A 112 -5.52 20.55 -10.73
N LEU A 113 -4.31 20.15 -10.37
CA LEU A 113 -3.99 19.52 -9.07
C LEU A 113 -3.19 20.45 -8.15
N GLN A 114 -3.14 21.76 -8.46
CA GLN A 114 -2.39 22.73 -7.66
C GLN A 114 -2.92 22.84 -6.22
N ALA A 115 -4.25 22.84 -6.04
CA ALA A 115 -4.88 22.89 -4.73
C ALA A 115 -4.45 21.74 -3.79
N ILE A 116 -4.10 20.57 -4.34
CA ILE A 116 -3.55 19.44 -3.57
C ILE A 116 -2.12 19.75 -3.10
N ARG A 117 -1.29 20.34 -3.96
CA ARG A 117 0.10 20.70 -3.65
C ARG A 117 0.20 21.89 -2.70
N ASP A 118 -0.73 22.83 -2.77
CA ASP A 118 -0.78 23.96 -1.86
C ASP A 118 -1.11 23.49 -0.43
N GLN A 119 -1.95 22.45 -0.30
CA GLN A 119 -2.28 21.79 0.95
C GLN A 119 -1.44 20.51 1.19
N ARG A 120 -0.18 20.46 0.72
CA ARG A 120 0.65 19.24 0.73
C ARG A 120 0.69 18.51 2.07
N GLU A 121 0.82 19.24 3.18
CA GLU A 121 0.94 18.65 4.51
C GLU A 121 -0.35 17.89 4.88
N LYS A 122 -1.52 18.46 4.60
CA LYS A 122 -2.83 17.84 4.83
C LYS A 122 -2.98 16.57 3.98
N TRP A 123 -2.69 16.65 2.69
CA TRP A 123 -2.83 15.50 1.79
C TRP A 123 -1.84 14.39 2.11
N LEU A 124 -0.64 14.73 2.57
CA LEU A 124 0.33 13.76 3.05
C LEU A 124 -0.13 13.07 4.34
N LYS A 125 -0.76 13.79 5.29
CA LYS A 125 -1.41 13.18 6.47
C LYS A 125 -2.49 12.19 6.08
N ILE A 126 -3.38 12.58 5.16
CA ILE A 126 -4.44 11.71 4.65
C ILE A 126 -3.84 10.48 3.98
N LEU A 127 -2.82 10.65 3.13
CA LEU A 127 -2.13 9.54 2.47
C LEU A 127 -1.54 8.55 3.48
N VAL A 128 -0.82 9.04 4.49
CA VAL A 128 -0.21 8.21 5.53
C VAL A 128 -1.29 7.46 6.33
N LEU A 129 -2.39 8.12 6.69
CA LEU A 129 -3.50 7.49 7.39
C LEU A 129 -4.14 6.37 6.56
N VAL A 130 -4.43 6.63 5.29
CA VAL A 130 -5.01 5.62 4.39
C VAL A 130 -4.04 4.45 4.18
N ALA A 131 -2.75 4.73 4.04
CA ALA A 131 -1.73 3.69 3.95
C ALA A 131 -1.67 2.83 5.22
N ALA A 132 -1.79 3.42 6.41
CA ALA A 132 -1.85 2.68 7.66
C ALA A 132 -3.09 1.75 7.71
N ILE A 133 -4.26 2.22 7.26
CA ILE A 133 -5.47 1.39 7.15
C ILE A 133 -5.24 0.20 6.21
N ILE A 134 -4.60 0.40 5.05
CA ILE A 134 -4.26 -0.69 4.11
C ILE A 134 -3.36 -1.73 4.78
N VAL A 135 -2.39 -1.29 5.59
CA VAL A 135 -1.50 -2.20 6.36
C VAL A 135 -2.31 -2.98 7.39
N CYS A 136 -3.22 -2.34 8.13
CA CYS A 136 -4.11 -3.03 9.07
C CYS A 136 -4.97 -4.10 8.39
N ILE A 137 -5.59 -3.78 7.25
CA ILE A 137 -6.36 -4.76 6.46
C ILE A 137 -5.46 -5.92 6.01
N SER A 138 -4.26 -5.61 5.53
CA SER A 138 -3.29 -6.61 5.08
C SER A 138 -2.86 -7.54 6.22
N GLY A 139 -2.61 -6.98 7.41
CA GLY A 139 -2.28 -7.74 8.62
C GLY A 139 -3.43 -8.63 9.06
N PHE A 140 -4.65 -8.10 9.14
CA PHE A 140 -5.84 -8.87 9.51
C PHE A 140 -6.10 -10.04 8.55
N VAL A 141 -6.10 -9.79 7.23
CA VAL A 141 -6.29 -10.84 6.22
C VAL A 141 -5.20 -11.90 6.29
N LYS A 142 -3.96 -11.51 6.62
CA LYS A 142 -2.84 -12.44 6.76
C LYS A 142 -3.01 -13.34 7.99
N VAL A 143 -3.41 -12.78 9.13
CA VAL A 143 -3.54 -13.49 10.42
C VAL A 143 -4.74 -14.43 10.43
N ARG A 144 -5.87 -14.01 9.85
CA ARG A 144 -7.10 -14.82 9.88
C ARG A 144 -7.03 -16.11 9.05
N GLY A 145 -6.11 -16.21 8.08
CA GLY A 145 -5.97 -17.38 7.22
C GLY A 145 -7.03 -17.52 6.11
N THR A 146 -7.08 -18.71 5.51
CA THR A 146 -8.07 -19.13 4.50
C THR A 146 -9.28 -19.75 5.17
N THR A 147 -10.49 -19.39 4.73
CA THR A 147 -11.75 -19.90 5.33
C THR A 147 -12.18 -21.25 4.72
N SER A 148 -11.43 -21.83 3.78
CA SER A 148 -11.91 -22.94 2.94
C SER A 148 -12.00 -24.28 3.67
N LEU A 149 -13.22 -24.83 3.80
CA LEU A 149 -13.60 -26.26 3.79
C LEU A 149 -12.96 -27.23 4.81
N ASP A 150 -11.91 -26.86 5.54
CA ASP A 150 -11.29 -27.71 6.58
C ASP A 150 -12.29 -28.05 7.69
N ALA A 151 -13.26 -27.17 7.98
CA ALA A 151 -14.33 -27.46 8.92
C ALA A 151 -15.30 -28.56 8.41
N ALA A 152 -15.46 -28.71 7.09
CA ALA A 152 -16.28 -29.74 6.49
C ALA A 152 -15.54 -31.09 6.35
N GLU A 153 -14.21 -31.09 6.28
CA GLU A 153 -13.39 -32.32 6.22
C GLU A 153 -13.09 -32.89 7.62
N VAL A 154 -12.93 -32.02 8.63
CA VAL A 154 -12.76 -32.43 10.04
C VAL A 154 -14.03 -33.07 10.63
N THR A 155 -15.22 -32.73 10.13
CA THR A 155 -16.50 -33.27 10.64
C THR A 155 -16.88 -34.64 10.04
N VAL A 156 -16.17 -35.13 9.02
CA VAL A 156 -16.51 -36.41 8.35
C VAL A 156 -15.61 -37.57 8.82
N THR A 157 -14.52 -37.29 9.55
CA THR A 157 -13.50 -38.29 9.89
C THR A 157 -13.51 -38.76 11.35
N GLU A 158 -14.45 -38.34 12.20
CA GLU A 158 -14.72 -39.04 13.46
C GLU A 158 -15.67 -40.22 13.19
N PRO A 159 -15.20 -41.47 13.13
CA PRO A 159 -16.13 -42.59 13.23
C PRO A 159 -16.73 -42.56 14.64
N GLU A 160 -18.05 -42.53 14.68
CA GLU A 160 -18.84 -42.84 15.86
C GLU A 160 -18.45 -44.25 16.34
N VAL A 161 -17.49 -44.34 17.25
CA VAL A 161 -17.21 -45.57 17.99
C VAL A 161 -18.37 -45.73 18.97
N ALA A 162 -19.43 -46.36 18.50
CA ALA A 162 -20.56 -46.79 19.32
C ALA A 162 -20.07 -47.82 20.37
N PRO A 163 -20.64 -47.80 21.59
CA PRO A 163 -20.19 -48.59 22.75
C PRO A 163 -20.47 -50.10 22.65
#